data_AF-A0A3C1T5X6-F1
#
_entry.id   AF-A0A3C1T5X6-F1
#
_cell.length_a   1.000
_cell.length_b   1.000
_cell.length_c   1.000
_cell.angle_alpha   90.00
_cell.angle_beta   90.00
_cell.angle_gamma   90.00
#
_symmetry.space_group_name_H-M   'P 1'
#
loop_
_entity.id
_entity.type
_entity.pdbx_description
1 polymer ?
#
loop_
_entity_poly.entity_id
_entity_poly.type
_entity_poly.pdbx_seq_one_letter_code
_entity_poly.pdbx_strand_id
1 'polypeptide(L)'
;MNRYTSFLMFFILSFVASIVFFYFYLHAIFSFALPFHEPHGSGDPLGIFFGIFSPQVLLSLLAMAVFSLVYRILGIVYVARNKKVSDGEKALWIVGFLLMGFVTAIVFLVMAKGRGYVD
;
A
#
# COMPACT_ATOMS: atom_id res chain seq x y z
N MET A 1 15.19 15.77 7.73
CA MET A 1 14.99 14.83 6.59
C MET A 1 14.45 15.61 5.41
N ASN A 2 14.97 15.38 4.20
CA ASN A 2 14.38 15.92 2.99
C ASN A 2 12.98 15.29 2.80
N ARG A 3 11.99 16.06 2.35
CA ARG A 3 10.60 15.57 2.14
C ARG A 3 10.55 14.39 1.18
N TYR A 4 11.46 14.36 0.21
CA TYR A 4 11.64 13.21 -0.68
C TYR A 4 12.10 11.95 0.06
N THR A 5 13.02 12.09 1.03
CA THR A 5 13.44 10.97 1.89
C THR A 5 12.27 10.45 2.73
N SER A 6 11.40 11.34 3.24
CA SER A 6 10.19 10.92 3.94
C SER A 6 9.22 10.19 3.02
N PHE A 7 8.97 10.70 1.81
CA PHE A 7 8.14 10.01 0.80
C PHE A 7 8.67 8.60 0.51
N LEU A 8 9.97 8.49 0.24
CA LEU A 8 10.62 7.20 -0.04
C LEU A 8 10.51 6.24 1.15
N MET A 9 10.75 6.74 2.37
CA MET A 9 10.63 5.94 3.59
C MET A 9 9.20 5.40 3.76
N PHE A 10 8.18 6.24 3.60
CA PHE A 10 6.79 5.81 3.71
C PHE A 10 6.36 4.87 2.58
N PHE A 11 6.88 5.04 1.37
CA PHE A 11 6.68 4.10 0.27
C PHE A 11 7.27 2.72 0.60
N ILE A 12 8.51 2.67 1.10
CA ILE A 12 9.18 1.42 1.50
C ILE A 12 8.42 0.77 2.66
N LEU A 13 8.03 1.53 3.69
CA LEU A 13 7.25 1.02 4.82
C LEU A 13 5.89 0.46 4.36
N SER A 14 5.22 1.14 3.44
CA SER A 14 3.98 0.63 2.84
C SER A 14 4.22 -0.67 2.07
N PHE A 15 5.31 -0.77 1.30
CA PHE A 15 5.64 -1.96 0.54
C PHE A 15 5.95 -3.16 1.45
N VAL A 16 6.74 -2.95 2.50
CA VAL A 16 7.03 -3.97 3.52
C VAL A 16 5.73 -4.40 4.22
N ALA A 17 4.88 -3.45 4.62
CA ALA A 17 3.58 -3.75 5.21
C ALA A 17 2.69 -4.57 4.27
N SER A 18 2.70 -4.29 2.96
CA SER A 18 2.01 -5.10 1.96
C SER A 18 2.54 -6.53 1.90
N ILE A 19 3.85 -6.73 1.87
CA ILE A 19 4.46 -8.08 1.87
C ILE A 19 4.04 -8.86 3.13
N VAL A 20 4.11 -8.22 4.30
CA VAL A 20 3.72 -8.82 5.58
C VAL A 20 2.24 -9.17 5.59
N PHE A 21 1.38 -8.28 5.09
CA PHE A 21 -0.04 -8.54 4.92
C PHE A 21 -0.29 -9.74 4.01
N PHE A 22 0.34 -9.80 2.83
CA PHE A 22 0.18 -10.94 1.91
C PHE A 22 0.64 -12.26 2.56
N TYR A 23 1.74 -12.24 3.30
CA TYR A 23 2.21 -13.42 4.02
C TYR A 23 1.17 -13.92 5.02
N PHE A 24 0.68 -13.05 5.92
CA PHE A 24 -0.31 -13.44 6.92
C PHE A 24 -1.66 -13.80 6.31
N TYR A 25 -2.08 -13.11 5.26
CA TYR A 25 -3.34 -13.38 4.56
C TYR A 25 -3.30 -14.73 3.85
N LEU A 26 -2.22 -15.04 3.11
CA LEU A 26 -2.04 -16.34 2.47
C LEU A 26 -1.92 -17.45 3.52
N HIS A 27 -1.15 -17.22 4.58
CA HIS A 27 -1.05 -18.18 5.68
C HIS A 27 -2.41 -18.47 6.30
N ALA A 28 -3.23 -17.43 6.57
CA ALA A 28 -4.59 -17.59 7.05
C ALA A 28 -5.41 -18.46 6.07
N ILE A 29 -5.48 -18.09 4.79
CA ILE A 29 -6.22 -18.87 3.78
C ILE A 29 -5.78 -20.33 3.76
N PHE A 30 -4.48 -20.62 3.66
CA PHE A 30 -3.98 -21.99 3.57
C PHE A 30 -4.17 -22.78 4.86
N SER A 31 -4.04 -22.14 6.02
CA SER A 31 -4.28 -22.78 7.32
C SER A 31 -5.73 -23.25 7.49
N PHE A 32 -6.69 -22.56 6.85
CA PHE A 32 -8.09 -22.98 6.84
C PHE A 32 -8.42 -23.89 5.64
N ALA A 33 -7.77 -23.74 4.49
CA ALA A 33 -8.03 -24.53 3.29
C ALA A 33 -7.49 -25.98 3.35
N LEU A 34 -6.40 -26.21 4.10
CA LEU A 34 -5.76 -27.53 4.22
C LEU A 34 -6.48 -28.55 5.14
N PRO A 35 -7.11 -28.18 6.28
CA PRO A 35 -7.83 -29.14 7.13
C PRO A 35 -9.16 -29.67 6.55
N PHE A 36 -9.61 -29.21 5.38
CA PHE A 36 -10.81 -29.76 4.71
C PHE A 36 -10.66 -31.20 4.17
N HIS A 37 -9.50 -31.85 4.37
CA HIS A 37 -9.27 -33.25 4.00
C HIS A 37 -9.73 -34.28 5.05
N GLU A 38 -10.22 -33.86 6.22
CA GLU A 38 -10.84 -34.79 7.19
C GLU A 38 -12.37 -34.76 7.14
N PRO A 39 -13.08 -35.92 7.07
CA PRO A 39 -14.50 -35.96 6.68
C PRO A 39 -15.51 -35.58 7.77
N HIS A 40 -15.06 -35.17 8.96
CA HIS A 40 -15.95 -34.99 10.12
C HIS A 40 -15.64 -33.71 10.89
N GLY A 41 -16.40 -32.66 10.60
CA GLY A 41 -16.42 -31.47 11.43
C GLY A 41 -17.21 -30.37 10.75
N SER A 42 -18.35 -30.02 11.32
CA SER A 42 -19.16 -28.86 10.94
C SER A 42 -18.27 -27.61 10.84
N GLY A 43 -17.93 -27.19 9.61
CA GLY A 43 -17.21 -25.95 9.38
C GLY A 43 -18.10 -24.77 9.76
N ASP A 44 -17.98 -24.31 11.01
CA ASP A 44 -18.66 -23.10 11.46
C ASP A 44 -18.14 -21.92 10.60
N PRO A 45 -18.99 -21.32 9.75
CA PRO A 45 -18.58 -20.22 8.86
C PRO A 45 -18.00 -19.03 9.65
N LEU A 46 -18.43 -18.86 10.90
CA LEU A 46 -17.92 -17.82 11.79
C LEU A 46 -16.46 -18.11 12.20
N GLY A 47 -16.09 -19.36 12.43
CA GLY A 47 -14.72 -19.76 12.75
C GLY A 47 -13.74 -19.46 11.61
N ILE A 48 -14.17 -19.67 10.36
CA ILE A 48 -13.40 -19.31 9.16
C ILE A 48 -13.25 -17.79 9.03
N PHE A 49 -14.33 -17.05 9.29
CA PHE A 49 -14.34 -15.59 9.25
C PHE A 49 -13.36 -14.99 10.26
N PHE A 50 -13.43 -15.38 11.54
CA PHE A 50 -12.50 -14.90 12.57
C PHE A 50 -11.05 -15.35 12.33
N GLY A 51 -10.88 -16.47 11.64
CA GLY A 51 -9.58 -16.97 11.19
C GLY A 51 -8.91 -16.10 10.13
N ILE A 52 -9.66 -15.70 9.10
CA ILE A 52 -9.18 -14.82 8.02
C ILE A 52 -8.97 -13.40 8.54
N PHE A 53 -9.85 -12.92 9.43
CA PHE A 53 -9.74 -11.61 10.09
C PHE A 53 -8.99 -11.67 11.42
N SER A 54 -7.90 -12.43 11.46
CA SER A 54 -7.06 -12.50 12.66
C SER A 54 -6.48 -11.11 13.01
N PRO A 55 -6.16 -10.85 14.30
CA PRO A 55 -5.58 -9.56 14.71
C PRO A 55 -4.32 -9.18 13.92
N GLN A 56 -3.53 -10.17 13.50
CA GLN A 56 -2.30 -9.96 12.73
C GLN A 56 -2.61 -9.48 11.30
N VAL A 57 -3.63 -10.07 10.64
CA VAL A 57 -4.09 -9.64 9.31
C VAL A 57 -4.69 -8.23 9.40
N LEU A 58 -5.48 -7.95 10.43
CA LEU A 58 -6.07 -6.62 10.64
C LEU A 58 -5.02 -5.54 10.91
N LEU A 59 -4.03 -5.81 11.77
CA LEU A 59 -2.96 -4.85 12.06
C LEU A 59 -2.07 -4.59 10.85
N SER A 60 -1.74 -5.63 10.07
CA SER A 60 -0.95 -5.46 8.84
C SER A 60 -1.73 -4.73 7.75
N LEU A 61 -3.03 -4.99 7.62
CA LEU A 61 -3.94 -4.24 6.74
C LEU A 61 -4.00 -2.76 7.12
N LEU A 62 -4.15 -2.47 8.41
CA LEU A 62 -4.19 -1.10 8.94
C LEU A 62 -2.86 -0.38 8.69
N ALA A 63 -1.73 -1.02 9.01
CA ALA A 63 -0.41 -0.45 8.75
C ALA A 63 -0.20 -0.16 7.26
N MET A 64 -0.54 -1.11 6.39
CA MET A 64 -0.50 -0.92 4.94
C MET A 64 -1.37 0.25 4.49
N ALA A 65 -2.61 0.35 4.98
CA ALA A 65 -3.53 1.42 4.62
C ALA A 65 -3.01 2.80 5.04
N VAL A 66 -2.50 2.93 6.27
CA VAL A 66 -1.94 4.18 6.80
C VAL A 66 -0.70 4.60 6.03
N PHE A 67 0.29 3.73 5.89
CA PHE A 67 1.52 4.08 5.17
C PHE A 67 1.25 4.35 3.69
N SER A 68 0.30 3.63 3.09
CA SER A 68 -0.13 3.87 1.72
C SER A 68 -0.73 5.26 1.53
N LEU A 69 -1.61 5.65 2.44
CA LEU A 69 -2.23 6.97 2.42
C LEU A 69 -1.19 8.08 2.60
N VAL A 70 -0.25 7.90 3.53
CA VAL A 70 0.78 8.90 3.82
C VAL A 70 1.67 9.15 2.60
N TYR A 71 2.19 8.12 1.92
CA TYR A 71 3.03 8.38 0.75
C TYR A 71 2.23 9.01 -0.40
N ARG A 72 0.95 8.66 -0.58
CA ARG A 72 0.08 9.26 -1.61
C ARG A 72 -0.13 10.74 -1.36
N ILE A 73 -0.46 11.13 -0.12
CA ILE A 73 -0.62 12.53 0.27
C ILE A 73 0.70 13.29 0.05
N LEU A 74 1.82 12.72 0.47
CA LEU A 74 3.14 13.34 0.25
C LEU A 74 3.44 13.54 -1.25
N GLY A 75 3.15 12.53 -2.09
CA GLY A 75 3.30 12.62 -3.54
C GLY A 75 2.43 13.71 -4.16
N ILE A 76 1.16 13.79 -3.77
CA ILE A 76 0.22 14.83 -4.20
C ILE A 76 0.73 16.22 -3.84
N VAL A 77 1.16 16.42 -2.59
CA VAL A 77 1.70 17.71 -2.12
C VAL A 77 2.95 18.09 -2.91
N TYR A 78 3.79 17.12 -3.26
CA TYR A 78 5.02 17.35 -4.01
C TYR A 78 4.74 17.79 -5.45
N VAL A 79 3.79 17.13 -6.10
CA VAL A 79 3.32 17.47 -7.45
C VAL A 79 2.65 18.86 -7.45
N ALA A 80 1.74 19.11 -6.51
CA ALA A 80 1.01 20.37 -6.43
C ALA A 80 1.92 21.59 -6.22
N ARG A 81 3.02 21.41 -5.48
CA ARG A 81 4.00 22.47 -5.18
C ARG A 81 5.05 22.67 -6.26
N ASN A 82 5.17 21.75 -7.23
CA ASN A 82 6.17 21.89 -8.28
C ASN A 82 5.78 23.02 -9.25
N LYS A 83 6.62 24.06 -9.36
CA LYS A 83 6.37 25.20 -10.24
C LYS A 83 6.77 24.96 -11.71
N LYS A 84 7.56 23.92 -11.99
CA LYS A 84 8.08 23.61 -13.34
C LYS A 84 7.08 22.85 -14.20
N VAL A 85 6.06 22.24 -13.58
CA VAL A 85 5.14 21.31 -14.23
C VAL A 85 3.83 22.02 -14.53
N SER A 86 3.24 21.77 -15.69
CA SER A 86 1.97 22.37 -16.10
C SER A 86 0.82 21.90 -15.21
N ASP A 87 -0.23 22.71 -15.07
CA ASP A 87 -1.35 22.37 -14.18
C ASP A 87 -2.16 21.15 -14.65
N GLY A 88 -2.21 20.91 -15.97
CA GLY A 88 -2.79 19.69 -16.53
C GLY A 88 -2.00 18.43 -16.15
N GLU A 89 -0.66 18.49 -16.19
CA GLU A 89 0.17 17.37 -15.75
C GLU A 89 0.03 17.13 -14.23
N LYS A 90 -0.06 18.20 -13.42
CA LYS A 90 -0.32 18.06 -11.97
C LYS A 90 -1.63 17.33 -11.69
N ALA A 91 -2.70 17.68 -12.40
CA ALA A 91 -4.00 17.03 -12.25
C ALA A 91 -3.90 15.53 -12.56
N LEU A 92 -3.22 15.17 -13.65
CA LEU A 92 -2.99 13.76 -14.04
C LEU A 92 -2.26 12.98 -12.94
N TRP A 93 -1.21 13.57 -12.37
CA TRP A 93 -0.45 12.95 -11.27
C TRP A 93 -1.30 12.76 -10.00
N ILE A 94 -2.11 13.74 -9.63
CA ILE A 94 -2.98 13.67 -8.46
C ILE A 94 -4.01 12.55 -8.64
N VAL A 95 -4.65 12.48 -9.81
CA VAL A 95 -5.58 11.38 -10.17
C VAL A 95 -4.85 10.04 -10.16
N GLY A 96 -3.62 9.99 -10.67
CA GLY A 96 -2.76 8.80 -10.60
C GLY A 96 -2.52 8.35 -9.16
N PHE A 97 -2.18 9.25 -8.24
CA PHE A 97 -1.97 8.92 -6.83
C PHE A 97 -3.24 8.41 -6.14
N LEU A 98 -4.42 8.88 -6.54
CA LEU A 98 -5.70 8.44 -6.02
C LEU A 98 -6.07 7.03 -6.53
N LEU A 99 -5.98 6.79 -7.84
CA LEU A 99 -6.42 5.55 -8.47
C LEU A 99 -5.37 4.45 -8.44
N MET A 100 -4.13 4.78 -8.77
CA MET A 100 -3.01 3.85 -8.98
C MET A 100 -1.81 4.23 -8.12
N GLY A 101 -2.06 4.60 -6.86
CA GLY A 101 -1.05 5.17 -5.96
C GLY A 101 0.28 4.44 -5.91
N PHE A 102 0.28 3.11 -5.93
CA PHE A 102 1.52 2.32 -5.93
C PHE A 102 2.32 2.46 -7.23
N VAL A 103 1.68 2.27 -8.38
CA VAL A 103 2.32 2.42 -9.70
C VAL A 103 2.78 3.86 -9.92
N THR A 104 1.92 4.82 -9.60
CA THR A 104 2.23 6.24 -9.69
C THR A 104 3.40 6.62 -8.79
N ALA A 105 3.52 6.06 -7.59
CA ALA A 105 4.68 6.28 -6.73
C ALA A 105 5.99 5.77 -7.34
N ILE A 106 5.99 4.59 -7.99
CA ILE A 106 7.19 4.07 -8.69
C ILE A 106 7.58 5.01 -9.84
N VAL A 107 6.62 5.37 -10.69
CA VAL A 107 6.86 6.26 -11.84
C VAL A 107 7.35 7.63 -11.36
N PHE A 108 6.81 8.12 -10.23
CA PHE A 108 7.26 9.35 -9.58
C PHE A 108 8.70 9.25 -9.09
N LEU A 109 9.11 8.14 -8.45
CA LEU A 109 10.49 7.92 -8.01
C LEU A 109 11.48 7.92 -9.18
N VAL A 110 11.12 7.29 -10.30
CA VAL A 110 11.97 7.23 -11.50
C VAL A 110 12.11 8.61 -12.15
N MET A 111 11.01 9.37 -12.24
CA MET A 111 11.02 10.69 -12.89
C MET A 111 11.40 11.85 -11.98
N ALA A 112 11.50 11.62 -10.66
CA ALA A 112 11.71 12.66 -9.66
C ALA A 112 12.96 13.51 -9.91
N LYS A 113 14.09 12.88 -10.26
CA LYS A 113 15.37 13.54 -10.54
C LYS A 113 15.38 14.22 -11.91
N GLY A 114 14.75 13.60 -12.92
CA GLY A 114 14.73 14.11 -14.30
C GLY A 114 13.82 15.32 -14.52
N ARG A 115 12.73 15.44 -13.74
CA ARG A 115 11.76 16.55 -13.86
C ARG A 115 11.91 17.62 -12.77
N GLY A 116 12.99 17.57 -12.00
CA GLY A 116 13.27 18.55 -10.93
C GLY A 116 12.21 18.59 -9.86
N TYR A 117 11.57 17.44 -9.58
CA TYR A 117 10.75 17.30 -8.38
C TYR A 117 11.67 17.34 -7.15
N VAL A 118 12.85 16.71 -7.23
CA VAL A 118 13.85 16.66 -6.16
C VAL A 118 15.08 17.44 -6.60
N ASP A 119 15.62 18.27 -5.70
CA ASP A 119 16.91 18.95 -5.89
C ASP A 119 18.07 17.95 -5.90
#